data_AF-A0A6V7XFP8-F1
#
_entry.id   AF-A0A6V7XFP8-F1
#
_cell.length_a   1.000
_cell.length_b   1.000
_cell.length_c   1.000
_cell.angle_alpha   90.00
_cell.angle_beta   90.00
_cell.angle_gamma   90.00
#
_symmetry.space_group_name_H-M   'P 1'
#
loop_
_entity.id
_entity.type
_entity.pdbx_description
1 polymer ?
#
loop_
_entity_poly.entity_id
_entity_poly.type
_entity_poly.pdbx_seq_one_letter_code
_entity_poly.pdbx_strand_id
1 'polypeptide(L)'
;MSSNFTKFPNWINLYDRASRIPLAIYGRIWKTDSDIIQVNSIWSDRAQQMKKTVRKHRVSSFKYNHETKKINKLGSFALPDDTTESSIISVCPSGRKTAILFEIKDGNGADRKQFFRVTDNETGACLLCINVTGMKKHGVVIKDSVFGVFKWSHNEDKLLYLAERQEKPAEFYDADLEWNDTEKLAKLKIGDKFKVVESWGEQCVEVKQPIISILDINEEKIDIFDEEWMDKITPESIVWCPDNSSIVFFGLDNEPFKLGRIFCDNRP
;
A
#
# COMPACT_ATOMS: atom_id res chain seq x y z
N MET A 1 -27.54 -29.95 14.53
CA MET A 1 -26.11 -29.54 14.57
C MET A 1 -25.76 -28.37 13.64
N SER A 2 -26.70 -27.71 12.95
CA SER A 2 -26.39 -26.65 11.96
C SER A 2 -26.44 -25.20 12.46
N SER A 3 -26.87 -24.91 13.69
CA SER A 3 -27.11 -23.52 14.14
C SER A 3 -25.90 -22.77 14.69
N ASN A 4 -24.80 -23.47 15.01
CA ASN A 4 -23.57 -22.83 15.51
C ASN A 4 -22.61 -22.45 14.38
N PHE A 5 -22.62 -23.18 13.26
CA PHE A 5 -21.74 -22.89 12.12
C PHE A 5 -22.12 -21.60 11.39
N THR A 6 -23.38 -21.19 11.42
CA THR A 6 -23.84 -19.89 10.90
C THR A 6 -23.29 -18.70 11.70
N LYS A 7 -22.85 -18.90 12.95
CA LYS A 7 -22.23 -17.85 13.77
C LYS A 7 -20.71 -17.75 13.59
N PHE A 8 -20.10 -18.71 12.91
CA PHE A 8 -18.65 -18.79 12.75
C PHE A 8 -18.04 -17.54 12.08
N PRO A 9 -18.63 -16.98 10.98
CA PRO A 9 -18.14 -15.73 10.40
C PRO A 9 -18.20 -14.55 11.38
N ASN A 10 -19.27 -14.48 12.19
CA ASN A 10 -19.43 -13.42 13.19
C ASN A 10 -18.37 -13.50 14.29
N TRP A 11 -17.98 -14.71 14.71
CA TRP A 11 -16.91 -14.91 15.69
C TRP A 11 -15.54 -14.54 15.13
N ILE A 12 -15.26 -14.90 13.88
CA ILE A 12 -14.01 -14.48 13.20
C ILE A 12 -13.93 -12.96 13.14
N ASN A 13 -15.02 -12.30 12.72
CA ASN A 13 -15.07 -10.84 12.65
C ASN A 13 -15.00 -10.17 14.03
N LEU A 14 -15.56 -10.79 15.07
CA LEU A 14 -15.44 -10.28 16.43
C LEU A 14 -14.00 -10.40 16.95
N TYR A 15 -13.37 -11.57 16.76
CA TYR A 15 -11.99 -11.79 17.17
C TYR A 15 -11.03 -10.88 16.42
N ASP A 16 -11.22 -10.69 15.11
CA ASP A 16 -10.40 -9.78 14.30
C ASP A 16 -10.53 -8.32 14.78
N ARG A 17 -11.74 -7.86 15.14
CA ARG A 17 -11.91 -6.54 15.74
C ARG A 17 -11.24 -6.42 17.10
N ALA A 18 -11.36 -7.45 17.96
CA ALA A 18 -10.76 -7.44 19.29
C ALA A 18 -9.23 -7.52 19.25
N SER A 19 -8.66 -8.27 18.31
CA SER A 19 -7.20 -8.46 18.19
C SER A 19 -6.46 -7.20 17.73
N ARG A 20 -7.19 -6.26 17.09
CA ARG A 20 -6.70 -4.93 16.70
C ARG A 20 -6.61 -3.93 17.87
N ILE A 21 -7.13 -4.26 19.06
CA ILE A 21 -7.03 -3.38 20.24
C ILE A 21 -5.61 -3.45 20.80
N PRO A 22 -4.84 -2.35 20.77
CA PRO A 22 -3.45 -2.37 21.21
C PRO A 22 -3.34 -2.34 22.74
N LEU A 23 -2.36 -3.06 23.28
CA LEU A 23 -2.01 -3.07 24.70
C LEU A 23 -0.74 -2.25 24.95
N ALA A 24 -0.78 -1.33 25.92
CA ALA A 24 0.40 -0.56 26.30
C ALA A 24 1.44 -1.47 26.99
N ILE A 25 2.69 -1.46 26.52
CA ILE A 25 3.81 -2.20 27.11
C ILE A 25 4.73 -1.26 27.89
N TYR A 26 5.03 -0.10 27.32
CA TYR A 26 6.01 0.82 27.86
C TYR A 26 5.56 2.26 27.65
N GLY A 27 5.97 3.15 28.54
CA GLY A 27 5.68 4.57 28.46
C GLY A 27 6.76 5.39 29.13
N ARG A 28 7.11 6.51 28.51
CA ARG A 28 8.00 7.52 29.06
C ARG A 28 7.41 8.91 28.84
N ILE A 29 7.43 9.70 29.89
CA ILE A 29 6.96 11.08 29.88
C ILE A 29 8.17 11.99 29.93
N TRP A 30 8.19 12.97 29.04
CA TRP A 30 9.16 14.03 28.98
C TRP A 30 8.44 15.35 29.16
N LYS A 31 8.87 16.13 30.15
CA LYS A 31 8.48 17.53 30.23
C LYS A 31 9.54 18.32 29.48
N THR A 32 9.10 19.16 28.54
CA THR A 32 9.96 20.14 27.91
C THR A 32 9.78 21.49 28.61
N ASP A 33 10.71 22.43 28.41
CA ASP A 33 10.69 23.73 29.09
C ASP A 33 9.51 24.63 28.68
N SER A 34 8.72 24.24 27.67
CA SER A 34 7.70 25.06 26.99
C SER A 34 6.24 24.74 27.38
N ASP A 35 5.98 24.25 28.60
CA ASP A 35 4.67 23.71 29.04
C ASP A 35 4.14 22.55 28.19
N ILE A 36 4.97 22.02 27.30
CA ILE A 36 4.67 20.86 26.47
C ILE A 36 5.14 19.60 27.20
N ILE A 37 4.22 18.66 27.33
CA ILE A 37 4.46 17.33 27.86
C ILE A 37 4.39 16.36 26.69
N GLN A 38 5.47 15.62 26.46
CA GLN A 38 5.53 14.57 25.46
C GLN A 38 5.46 13.21 26.14
N VAL A 39 4.57 12.35 25.65
CA VAL A 39 4.40 10.97 26.10
C VAL A 39 4.77 10.05 24.96
N ASN A 40 5.88 9.35 25.10
CA ASN A 40 6.32 8.30 24.20
C ASN A 40 5.87 6.97 24.77
N SER A 41 5.13 6.19 24.00
CA SER A 41 4.57 4.92 24.45
C SER A 41 4.75 3.83 23.42
N ILE A 42 4.97 2.60 23.86
CA ILE A 42 5.05 1.43 23.00
C ILE A 42 3.81 0.59 23.26
N TRP A 43 3.13 0.24 22.18
CA TRP A 43 1.91 -0.54 22.19
C TRP A 43 2.11 -1.82 21.40
N SER A 44 1.48 -2.91 21.83
CA SER A 44 1.51 -4.18 21.13
C SER A 44 0.12 -4.62 20.73
N ASP A 45 -0.05 -4.98 19.47
CA ASP A 45 -1.26 -5.56 18.91
C ASP A 45 -0.96 -6.84 18.13
N ARG A 46 -1.98 -7.69 18.00
CA ARG A 46 -1.88 -8.92 17.22
C ARG A 46 -2.29 -8.61 15.78
N ALA A 47 -1.33 -8.54 14.88
CA ALA A 47 -1.62 -8.37 13.47
C ALA A 47 -2.03 -9.70 12.85
N GLN A 48 -3.35 -9.93 12.80
CA GLN A 48 -3.94 -11.21 12.42
C GLN A 48 -3.55 -11.67 11.00
N GLN A 49 -3.59 -10.75 10.03
CA GLN A 49 -3.19 -11.00 8.64
C GLN A 49 -1.73 -11.44 8.52
N MET A 50 -0.87 -10.99 9.43
CA MET A 50 0.55 -11.34 9.46
C MET A 50 0.85 -12.57 10.32
N LYS A 51 -0.11 -13.02 11.14
CA LYS A 51 0.06 -14.03 12.18
C LYS A 51 1.22 -13.70 13.16
N LYS A 52 1.53 -12.43 13.34
CA LYS A 52 2.62 -11.92 14.18
C LYS A 52 2.12 -10.86 15.16
N THR A 53 2.88 -10.68 16.24
CA THR A 53 2.69 -9.58 17.18
C THR A 53 3.56 -8.41 16.74
N VAL A 54 3.00 -7.21 16.77
CA VAL A 54 3.58 -5.97 16.25
C VAL A 54 3.76 -5.00 17.40
N ARG A 55 4.81 -4.19 17.39
CA ARG A 55 5.04 -3.14 18.39
C ARG A 55 5.05 -1.77 17.72
N LYS A 56 4.13 -0.91 18.11
CA LYS A 56 4.02 0.45 17.55
C LYS A 56 4.46 1.46 18.58
N HIS A 57 5.29 2.39 18.16
CA HIS A 57 5.59 3.57 18.97
C HIS A 57 4.50 4.62 18.74
N ARG A 58 4.07 5.28 19.81
CA ARG A 58 3.12 6.38 19.74
C ARG A 58 3.68 7.55 20.52
N VAL A 59 3.79 8.68 19.85
CA VAL A 59 4.19 9.96 20.44
C VAL A 59 2.93 10.79 20.61
N SER A 60 2.65 11.24 21.83
CA SER A 60 1.51 12.12 22.13
C SER A 60 2.01 13.40 22.78
N SER A 61 1.59 14.54 22.25
CA SER A 61 1.97 15.85 22.77
C SER A 61 0.78 16.50 23.46
N PHE A 62 1.04 17.08 24.62
CA PHE A 62 0.07 17.78 25.44
C PHE A 62 0.62 19.14 25.84
N LYS A 63 -0.26 20.11 26.06
CA LYS A 63 0.08 21.44 26.59
C LYS A 63 -0.61 21.64 27.93
N TYR A 64 0.16 22.00 28.93
CA TYR A 64 -0.40 22.46 30.20
C TYR A 64 -0.92 23.89 30.04
N ASN A 65 -2.18 24.12 30.39
CA ASN A 65 -2.79 25.43 30.41
C ASN A 65 -2.84 25.93 31.86
N HIS A 66 -2.05 26.96 32.16
CA HIS A 66 -1.90 27.52 33.50
C HIS A 66 -3.16 28.20 34.03
N GLU A 67 -3.95 28.84 33.16
CA GLU A 67 -5.19 29.54 33.54
C GLU A 67 -6.27 28.56 34.02
N THR A 68 -6.46 27.49 33.26
CA THR A 68 -7.47 26.46 33.53
C THR A 68 -6.95 25.35 34.45
N LYS A 69 -5.64 25.29 34.69
CA LYS A 69 -4.92 24.19 35.38
C LYS A 69 -5.22 22.82 34.77
N LYS A 70 -5.40 22.76 33.45
CA LYS A 70 -5.72 21.53 32.70
C LYS A 70 -4.64 21.19 31.69
N ILE A 71 -4.53 19.90 31.37
CA ILE A 71 -3.67 19.39 30.31
C ILE A 71 -4.54 19.21 29.07
N ASN A 72 -4.21 19.92 27.99
CA ASN A 72 -4.88 19.79 26.70
C ASN A 72 -4.04 18.94 25.75
N LYS A 73 -4.65 17.95 25.12
CA LYS A 73 -3.98 17.15 24.08
C LYS A 73 -3.80 18.00 22.83
N LEU A 74 -2.57 18.08 22.32
CA LEU A 74 -2.26 18.75 21.06
C LEU A 74 -2.40 17.79 19.88
N GLY A 75 -2.00 16.54 20.07
CA GLY A 75 -2.09 15.51 19.03
C GLY A 75 -1.32 14.25 19.41
N SER A 76 -1.53 13.20 18.62
CA SER A 76 -0.78 11.95 18.71
C SER A 76 -0.40 11.48 17.32
N PHE A 77 0.73 10.80 17.22
CA PHE A 77 1.20 10.18 16.00
C PHE A 77 1.66 8.76 16.31
N ALA A 78 1.18 7.80 15.52
CA ALA A 78 1.61 6.41 15.58
C ALA A 78 2.73 6.22 14.54
N LEU A 79 3.88 5.77 15.00
CA LEU A 79 5.02 5.45 14.14
C LEU A 79 4.87 4.02 13.59
N PRO A 80 5.48 3.73 12.44
CA PRO A 80 5.61 2.37 11.92
C PRO A 80 6.18 1.41 12.96
N ASP A 81 5.84 0.13 12.81
CA ASP A 81 6.34 -0.93 13.68
C ASP A 81 7.78 -1.32 13.32
N ASP A 82 8.60 -1.53 14.35
CA ASP A 82 10.02 -1.87 14.23
C ASP A 82 10.25 -3.26 13.62
N THR A 83 9.23 -4.13 13.59
CA THR A 83 9.37 -5.52 13.12
C THR A 83 9.13 -5.72 11.63
N THR A 84 8.69 -4.67 10.92
CA THR A 84 8.39 -4.72 9.49
C THR A 84 9.28 -3.76 8.71
N GLU A 85 9.90 -4.25 7.63
CA GLU A 85 10.59 -3.39 6.65
C GLU A 85 9.52 -2.53 5.93
N SER A 86 9.23 -1.36 6.51
CA SER A 86 8.32 -0.38 5.91
C SER A 86 8.96 0.18 4.65
N SER A 87 8.27 0.05 3.53
CA SER A 87 8.76 0.42 2.21
C SER A 87 8.31 1.83 1.80
N ILE A 88 7.05 2.20 2.08
CA ILE A 88 6.52 3.54 1.79
C ILE A 88 5.57 3.95 2.92
N ILE A 89 5.60 5.23 3.30
CA ILE A 89 4.72 5.80 4.33
C ILE A 89 4.06 7.06 3.76
N SER A 90 2.77 7.24 4.02
CA SER A 90 2.00 8.41 3.60
C SER A 90 1.00 8.82 4.68
N VAL A 91 0.99 10.10 5.04
CA VAL A 91 0.07 10.67 6.05
C VAL A 91 -1.07 11.40 5.32
N CYS A 92 -2.31 11.21 5.77
CA CYS A 92 -3.46 11.88 5.16
C CYS A 92 -3.43 13.40 5.40
N PRO A 93 -4.12 14.22 4.57
CA PRO A 93 -4.14 15.69 4.69
C PRO A 93 -4.39 16.24 6.09
N SER A 94 -5.30 15.66 6.86
CA SER A 94 -5.63 16.08 8.22
C SER A 94 -4.62 15.62 9.28
N GLY A 95 -3.67 14.75 8.92
CA GLY A 95 -2.73 14.14 9.85
C GLY A 95 -3.33 13.05 10.74
N ARG A 96 -4.62 12.71 10.58
CA ARG A 96 -5.31 11.74 11.46
C ARG A 96 -5.02 10.27 11.14
N LYS A 97 -4.59 9.96 9.93
CA LYS A 97 -4.31 8.60 9.48
C LYS A 97 -2.94 8.50 8.82
N THR A 98 -2.27 7.37 9.02
CA THR A 98 -1.03 7.02 8.33
C THR A 98 -1.21 5.70 7.60
N ALA A 99 -0.91 5.70 6.30
CA ALA A 99 -0.86 4.51 5.46
C ALA A 99 0.60 4.07 5.30
N ILE A 100 0.82 2.76 5.34
CA ILE A 100 2.15 2.14 5.21
C ILE A 100 2.04 0.97 4.24
N LEU A 101 2.93 0.94 3.24
CA LEU A 101 3.28 -0.26 2.50
C LEU A 101 4.46 -0.92 3.20
N PHE A 102 4.34 -2.21 3.51
CA PHE A 102 5.42 -3.00 4.07
C PHE A 102 5.41 -4.42 3.52
N GLU A 103 6.53 -5.12 3.67
CA GLU A 103 6.72 -6.47 3.16
C GLU A 103 6.97 -7.48 4.27
N ILE A 104 6.45 -8.68 4.07
CA ILE A 104 6.79 -9.84 4.90
C ILE A 104 7.42 -10.88 3.99
N LYS A 105 8.65 -11.25 4.33
CA LYS A 105 9.35 -12.41 3.75
C LYS A 105 8.78 -13.67 4.39
N ASP A 106 8.38 -14.65 3.57
CA ASP A 106 8.07 -15.99 4.08
C ASP A 106 9.36 -16.65 4.64
N GLY A 107 9.22 -17.71 5.44
CA GLY A 107 10.32 -18.34 6.19
C GLY A 107 11.54 -18.79 5.35
N ASN A 108 11.38 -18.93 4.04
CA ASN A 108 12.45 -19.30 3.10
C ASN A 108 13.03 -18.10 2.30
N GLY A 109 12.54 -16.87 2.55
CA GLY A 109 13.05 -15.64 1.93
C GLY A 109 12.72 -15.41 0.44
N ALA A 110 12.20 -16.44 -0.25
CA ALA A 110 11.90 -16.40 -1.69
C ALA A 110 10.63 -15.60 -2.02
N ASP A 111 9.55 -15.80 -1.26
CA ASP A 111 8.27 -15.11 -1.49
C ASP A 111 8.15 -13.90 -0.57
N ARG A 112 7.93 -12.72 -1.19
CA ARG A 112 7.62 -11.47 -0.50
C ARG A 112 6.15 -11.14 -0.71
N LYS A 113 5.43 -10.99 0.40
CA LYS A 113 4.04 -10.52 0.39
C LYS A 113 4.02 -9.05 0.80
N GLN A 114 3.38 -8.24 -0.02
CA GLN A 114 3.14 -6.83 0.24
C GLN A 114 1.81 -6.64 0.95
N PHE A 115 1.80 -5.73 1.92
CA PHE A 115 0.63 -5.39 2.71
C PHE A 115 0.47 -3.89 2.80
N PHE A 116 -0.77 -3.43 2.77
CA PHE A 116 -1.13 -2.09 3.19
C PHE A 116 -1.67 -2.11 4.62
N ARG A 117 -1.24 -1.15 5.42
CA ARG A 117 -1.82 -0.86 6.73
C ARG A 117 -2.19 0.60 6.83
N VAL A 118 -3.40 0.87 7.29
CA VAL A 118 -3.84 2.21 7.68
C VAL A 118 -4.03 2.23 9.19
N THR A 119 -3.42 3.21 9.85
CA THR A 119 -3.49 3.39 11.31
C THR A 119 -4.09 4.75 11.61
N ASP A 120 -4.97 4.80 12.60
CA ASP A 120 -5.43 6.04 13.22
C ASP A 120 -4.33 6.59 14.13
N ASN A 121 -3.84 7.79 13.83
CA ASN A 121 -2.72 8.41 14.54
C ASN A 121 -3.10 8.84 15.96
N GLU A 122 -4.38 9.12 16.19
CA GLU A 122 -4.85 9.57 17.49
C GLU A 122 -4.88 8.44 18.53
N THR A 123 -5.48 7.33 18.13
CA THR A 123 -5.73 6.15 18.97
C THR A 123 -4.61 5.12 18.86
N GLY A 124 -3.94 5.05 17.70
CA GLY A 124 -3.03 3.97 17.32
C GLY A 124 -3.72 2.73 16.76
N ALA A 125 -5.04 2.78 16.57
CA ALA A 125 -5.84 1.65 16.11
C ALA A 125 -5.53 1.30 14.64
N CYS A 126 -5.46 0.00 14.34
CA CYS A 126 -5.34 -0.49 12.96
C CYS A 126 -6.69 -0.40 12.26
N LEU A 127 -6.86 0.58 11.37
CA LEU A 127 -8.09 0.78 10.59
C LEU A 127 -8.21 -0.24 9.45
N LEU A 128 -7.10 -0.45 8.73
CA LEU A 128 -7.01 -1.39 7.61
C LEU A 128 -5.71 -2.18 7.71
N CYS A 129 -5.75 -3.48 7.38
CA CYS A 129 -4.55 -4.27 7.13
C CYS A 129 -4.89 -5.34 6.09
N ILE A 130 -4.38 -5.22 4.87
CA ILE A 130 -4.72 -6.13 3.76
C ILE A 130 -3.47 -6.67 3.08
N ASN A 131 -3.56 -7.94 2.64
CA ASN A 131 -2.53 -8.60 1.82
C ASN A 131 -2.78 -8.29 0.34
N VAL A 132 -2.19 -7.21 -0.18
CA VAL A 132 -2.43 -6.77 -1.56
C VAL A 132 -1.90 -7.79 -2.59
N THR A 133 -0.78 -8.46 -2.29
CA THR A 133 -0.27 -9.56 -3.13
C THR A 133 -1.28 -10.72 -3.19
N GLY A 134 -1.92 -11.04 -2.07
CA GLY A 134 -2.92 -12.11 -1.97
C GLY A 134 -4.23 -11.83 -2.72
N MET A 135 -4.55 -10.56 -2.97
CA MET A 135 -5.76 -10.17 -3.72
C MET A 135 -5.64 -10.42 -5.22
N LYS A 136 -4.41 -10.53 -5.76
CA LYS A 136 -4.12 -10.82 -7.18
C LYS A 136 -4.84 -9.88 -8.16
N LYS A 137 -5.01 -8.61 -7.77
CA LYS A 137 -5.64 -7.56 -8.61
C LYS A 137 -4.63 -6.88 -9.54
N HIS A 138 -3.40 -6.74 -9.07
CA HIS A 138 -2.25 -6.20 -9.78
C HIS A 138 -1.00 -7.01 -9.33
N GLY A 139 0.12 -6.79 -10.01
CA GLY A 139 1.44 -7.30 -9.63
C GLY A 139 2.02 -6.59 -8.40
N VAL A 140 3.33 -6.42 -8.37
CA VAL A 140 4.04 -5.78 -7.25
C VAL A 140 3.72 -4.29 -7.18
N VAL A 141 3.42 -3.76 -5.99
CA VAL A 141 3.28 -2.32 -5.75
C VAL A 141 4.64 -1.66 -5.92
N ILE A 142 4.69 -0.63 -6.76
CA ILE A 142 5.91 0.06 -7.13
C ILE A 142 6.32 1.01 -5.99
N LYS A 143 7.60 0.96 -5.63
CA LYS A 143 8.13 1.64 -4.43
C LYS A 143 9.45 2.37 -4.64
N ASP A 144 9.95 2.41 -5.87
CA ASP A 144 11.15 3.18 -6.18
C ASP A 144 10.89 4.69 -6.11
N SER A 145 11.95 5.49 -6.17
CA SER A 145 11.85 6.95 -6.01
C SER A 145 11.28 7.69 -7.23
N VAL A 146 11.12 7.03 -8.38
CA VAL A 146 10.70 7.64 -9.64
C VAL A 146 9.21 7.38 -9.89
N PHE A 147 8.82 6.11 -9.89
CA PHE A 147 7.46 5.67 -10.15
C PHE A 147 6.68 5.35 -8.88
N GLY A 148 7.36 5.24 -7.72
CA GLY A 148 6.69 4.97 -6.45
C GLY A 148 5.77 6.11 -6.04
N VAL A 149 4.46 5.85 -6.08
CA VAL A 149 3.43 6.81 -5.62
C VAL A 149 2.54 6.15 -4.58
N PHE A 150 2.28 6.87 -3.49
CA PHE A 150 1.38 6.44 -2.42
C PHE A 150 0.68 7.66 -1.79
N LYS A 151 -0.46 8.06 -2.35
CA LYS A 151 -1.11 9.35 -2.07
C LYS A 151 -2.56 9.18 -1.62
N TRP A 152 -2.92 9.91 -0.58
CA TRP A 152 -4.29 10.00 -0.09
C TRP A 152 -5.16 10.86 -1.00
N SER A 153 -6.42 10.46 -1.17
CA SER A 153 -7.46 11.37 -1.66
C SER A 153 -7.70 12.50 -0.66
N HIS A 154 -8.24 13.64 -1.12
CA HIS A 154 -8.47 14.79 -0.24
C HIS A 154 -9.52 14.52 0.85
N ASN A 155 -10.46 13.60 0.58
CA ASN A 155 -11.46 13.12 1.53
C ASN A 155 -10.97 11.96 2.43
N GLU A 156 -9.70 11.53 2.29
CA GLU A 156 -9.02 10.59 3.19
C GLU A 156 -9.65 9.19 3.31
N ASP A 157 -10.34 8.76 2.25
CA ASP A 157 -10.99 7.45 2.13
C ASP A 157 -10.32 6.55 1.10
N LYS A 158 -9.45 7.09 0.23
CA LYS A 158 -8.79 6.35 -0.84
C LYS A 158 -7.29 6.57 -0.85
N LEU A 159 -6.57 5.56 -1.33
CA LEU A 159 -5.14 5.60 -1.60
C LEU A 159 -4.88 5.33 -3.07
N LEU A 160 -4.19 6.26 -3.72
CA LEU A 160 -3.71 6.17 -5.09
C LEU A 160 -2.26 5.71 -5.11
N TYR A 161 -1.98 4.73 -5.96
CA TYR A 161 -0.64 4.18 -6.12
C TYR A 161 -0.42 3.55 -7.50
N LEU A 162 0.84 3.31 -7.83
CA LEU A 162 1.23 2.54 -9.00
C LEU A 162 1.61 1.11 -8.60
N ALA A 163 1.19 0.15 -9.40
CA ALA A 163 1.58 -1.24 -9.27
C ALA A 163 1.91 -1.80 -10.66
N GLU A 164 2.70 -2.86 -10.71
CA GLU A 164 2.93 -3.58 -11.96
C GLU A 164 1.64 -4.23 -12.46
N ARG A 165 1.45 -4.26 -13.77
CA ARG A 165 0.35 -4.99 -14.39
C ARG A 165 0.47 -6.47 -14.06
N GLN A 166 -0.65 -7.07 -13.65
CA GLN A 166 -0.69 -8.52 -13.43
C GLN A 166 -0.72 -9.23 -14.78
N GLU A 167 0.43 -9.74 -15.22
CA GLU A 167 0.46 -10.60 -16.40
C GLU A 167 0.13 -12.05 -16.03
N LYS A 168 -0.67 -12.70 -16.87
CA LYS A 168 -0.76 -14.16 -16.85
C LYS A 168 0.51 -14.71 -17.50
N PRO A 169 1.16 -15.72 -16.90
CA PRO A 169 2.32 -16.35 -17.53
C PRO A 169 1.90 -16.90 -18.90
N ALA A 170 2.57 -16.44 -19.94
CA ALA A 170 2.39 -16.96 -21.29
C ALA A 170 2.90 -18.40 -21.37
N GLU A 171 2.16 -19.26 -22.07
CA GLU A 171 2.62 -20.61 -22.37
C GLU A 171 3.52 -20.62 -23.60
N PHE A 172 4.48 -21.54 -23.65
CA PHE A 172 5.33 -21.68 -24.83
C PHE A 172 4.58 -22.36 -25.98
N TYR A 173 3.74 -23.33 -25.64
CA TYR A 173 2.96 -24.14 -26.56
C TYR A 173 1.78 -24.75 -25.80
N ASP A 174 0.63 -24.82 -26.46
CA ASP A 174 -0.57 -25.52 -25.97
C ASP A 174 -1.06 -26.47 -27.07
N ALA A 175 -1.07 -27.77 -26.75
CA ALA A 175 -1.44 -28.84 -27.69
C ALA A 175 -2.96 -28.94 -27.88
N ASP A 176 -3.72 -28.52 -26.88
CA ASP A 176 -5.18 -28.63 -26.84
C ASP A 176 -5.85 -27.34 -27.35
N LEU A 177 -5.05 -26.37 -27.79
CA LEU A 177 -5.55 -25.11 -28.29
C LEU A 177 -6.15 -25.24 -29.69
N GLU A 178 -7.33 -24.64 -29.86
CA GLU A 178 -7.92 -24.46 -31.18
C GLU A 178 -7.22 -23.32 -31.93
N TRP A 179 -6.24 -23.67 -32.78
CA TRP A 179 -5.42 -22.73 -33.54
C TRP A 179 -6.18 -21.91 -34.61
N ASN A 180 -7.47 -22.15 -34.80
CA ASN A 180 -8.29 -21.47 -35.79
C ASN A 180 -8.88 -20.14 -35.28
N ASP A 181 -8.89 -19.91 -33.96
CA ASP A 181 -9.40 -18.67 -33.35
C ASP A 181 -8.25 -17.70 -33.05
N THR A 182 -7.95 -16.84 -34.03
CA THR A 182 -6.84 -15.88 -33.99
C THR A 182 -7.00 -14.82 -32.90
N GLU A 183 -8.22 -14.44 -32.52
CA GLU A 183 -8.45 -13.49 -31.42
C GLU A 183 -8.17 -14.11 -30.06
N LYS A 184 -8.57 -15.37 -29.84
CA LYS A 184 -8.20 -16.10 -28.62
C LYS A 184 -6.70 -16.33 -28.53
N LEU A 185 -6.08 -16.73 -29.64
CA LEU A 185 -4.63 -16.94 -29.72
C LEU A 185 -3.84 -15.68 -29.32
N ALA A 186 -4.23 -14.51 -29.84
CA ALA A 186 -3.61 -13.23 -29.50
C ALA A 186 -3.73 -12.89 -28.00
N LYS A 187 -4.88 -13.18 -27.38
CA LYS A 187 -5.12 -12.96 -25.94
C LYS A 187 -4.33 -13.90 -25.04
N LEU A 188 -4.02 -15.10 -25.50
CA LEU A 188 -3.28 -16.12 -24.74
C LEU A 188 -1.76 -15.91 -24.79
N LYS A 189 -1.27 -15.02 -25.68
CA LYS A 189 0.15 -14.70 -25.85
C LYS A 189 1.04 -15.96 -25.98
N ILE A 190 0.55 -17.02 -26.62
CA ILE A 190 1.28 -18.28 -26.75
C ILE A 190 2.57 -18.04 -27.55
N GLY A 191 3.69 -18.57 -27.05
CA GLY A 191 5.02 -18.31 -27.59
C GLY A 191 5.76 -17.15 -26.93
N ASP A 192 5.05 -16.24 -26.23
CA ASP A 192 5.67 -15.10 -25.54
C ASP A 192 6.27 -15.48 -24.16
N LYS A 193 6.28 -16.77 -23.79
CA LYS A 193 6.81 -17.24 -22.49
C LYS A 193 8.20 -16.69 -22.15
N PHE A 194 9.06 -16.56 -23.16
CA PHE A 194 10.43 -16.06 -23.01
C PHE A 194 10.64 -14.68 -23.63
N LYS A 195 9.55 -13.99 -23.99
CA LYS A 195 9.62 -12.63 -24.51
C LYS A 195 10.11 -11.72 -23.39
N VAL A 196 11.17 -10.99 -23.68
CA VAL A 196 11.71 -10.00 -22.74
C VAL A 196 10.76 -8.81 -22.72
N VAL A 197 10.26 -8.49 -21.53
CA VAL A 197 9.54 -7.25 -21.27
C VAL A 197 10.53 -6.26 -20.66
N GLU A 198 10.84 -5.22 -21.42
CA GLU A 198 11.78 -4.18 -20.99
C GLU A 198 11.26 -3.42 -19.76
N SER A 199 12.18 -3.17 -18.83
CA SER A 199 11.97 -2.29 -17.68
C SER A 199 12.47 -0.88 -17.98
N TRP A 200 12.17 0.06 -17.09
CA TRP A 200 12.72 1.42 -17.12
C TRP A 200 14.24 1.48 -16.80
N GLY A 201 14.86 0.33 -16.49
CA GLY A 201 16.31 0.21 -16.30
C GLY A 201 16.83 1.02 -15.10
N GLU A 202 18.10 1.42 -15.13
CA GLU A 202 18.74 2.25 -14.09
C GLU A 202 18.44 1.75 -12.66
N GLN A 203 17.68 2.50 -11.86
CA GLN A 203 17.22 2.08 -10.52
C GLN A 203 15.77 1.58 -10.49
N CYS A 204 15.12 1.51 -11.66
CA CYS A 204 13.73 1.09 -11.90
C CYS A 204 13.67 -0.26 -12.62
N VAL A 205 14.58 -1.19 -12.29
CA VAL A 205 14.72 -2.50 -12.99
C VAL A 205 13.51 -3.42 -12.86
N GLU A 206 12.69 -3.24 -11.82
CA GLU A 206 11.46 -3.99 -11.59
C GLU A 206 10.23 -3.34 -12.24
N VAL A 207 10.36 -2.10 -12.74
CA VAL A 207 9.26 -1.31 -13.30
C VAL A 207 9.13 -1.60 -14.79
N LYS A 208 8.08 -2.30 -15.19
CA LYS A 208 7.88 -2.73 -16.59
C LYS A 208 6.59 -2.19 -17.15
N GLN A 209 5.46 -2.47 -16.52
CA GLN A 209 4.15 -1.98 -16.97
C GLN A 209 3.35 -1.44 -15.78
N PRO A 210 3.64 -0.21 -15.34
CA PRO A 210 2.89 0.43 -14.26
C PRO A 210 1.43 0.68 -14.66
N ILE A 211 0.51 0.30 -13.77
CA ILE A 211 -0.91 0.57 -13.87
C ILE A 211 -1.38 1.37 -12.66
N ILE A 212 -2.39 2.20 -12.86
CA ILE A 212 -2.95 3.06 -11.82
C ILE A 212 -3.91 2.22 -10.96
N SER A 213 -3.70 2.24 -9.65
CA SER A 213 -4.52 1.49 -8.70
C SER A 213 -5.04 2.40 -7.60
N ILE A 214 -6.30 2.17 -7.21
CA ILE A 214 -6.97 2.91 -6.14
C ILE A 214 -7.49 1.91 -5.10
N LEU A 215 -7.03 2.05 -3.86
CA LEU A 215 -7.58 1.34 -2.72
C LEU A 215 -8.63 2.21 -2.04
N ASP A 216 -9.87 1.73 -1.96
CA ASP A 216 -10.89 2.24 -1.05
C ASP A 216 -10.69 1.63 0.33
N ILE A 217 -10.45 2.49 1.32
CA ILE A 217 -10.09 2.09 2.69
C ILE A 217 -11.31 1.56 3.44
N ASN A 218 -12.51 2.08 3.14
CA ASN A 218 -13.73 1.71 3.85
C ASN A 218 -14.31 0.40 3.28
N GLU A 219 -14.24 0.23 1.97
CA GLU A 219 -14.74 -0.97 1.28
C GLU A 219 -13.71 -2.11 1.22
N GLU A 220 -12.45 -1.84 1.57
CA GLU A 220 -11.31 -2.76 1.40
C GLU A 220 -11.19 -3.27 -0.05
N LYS A 221 -11.54 -2.42 -1.01
CA LYS A 221 -11.63 -2.76 -2.44
C LYS A 221 -10.53 -2.05 -3.22
N ILE A 222 -9.95 -2.76 -4.18
CA ILE A 222 -8.97 -2.19 -5.12
C ILE A 222 -9.61 -2.09 -6.49
N ASP A 223 -9.67 -0.87 -7.01
CA ASP A 223 -10.04 -0.56 -8.39
C ASP A 223 -8.77 -0.36 -9.22
N ILE A 224 -8.76 -0.97 -10.40
CA ILE A 224 -7.62 -0.98 -11.33
C ILE A 224 -8.00 -0.21 -12.58
N PHE A 225 -7.12 0.72 -12.98
CA PHE A 225 -7.18 1.39 -14.26
C PHE A 225 -6.06 0.82 -15.12
N ASP A 226 -6.44 -0.07 -16.03
CA ASP A 226 -5.55 -0.74 -16.96
C ASP A 226 -6.14 -0.60 -18.37
N GLU A 227 -5.77 0.49 -19.02
CA GLU A 227 -6.33 0.91 -20.31
C GLU A 227 -5.33 0.63 -21.44
N GLU A 228 -5.81 0.43 -22.67
CA GLU A 228 -4.96 0.08 -23.83
C GLU A 228 -3.85 1.11 -24.10
N TRP A 229 -4.09 2.39 -23.81
CA TRP A 229 -3.08 3.44 -24.00
C TRP A 229 -1.85 3.25 -23.09
N MET A 230 -1.99 2.54 -21.96
CA MET A 230 -0.89 2.27 -21.03
C MET A 230 0.17 1.31 -21.63
N ASP A 231 -0.15 0.62 -22.72
CA ASP A 231 0.85 -0.17 -23.46
C ASP A 231 1.91 0.72 -24.10
N LYS A 232 1.52 1.94 -24.48
CA LYS A 232 2.40 2.91 -25.15
C LYS A 232 2.93 3.99 -24.22
N ILE A 233 2.25 4.25 -23.11
CA ILE A 233 2.58 5.33 -22.19
C ILE A 233 2.64 4.78 -20.77
N THR A 234 3.77 4.96 -20.09
CA THR A 234 3.88 4.69 -18.65
C THR A 234 3.43 5.91 -17.85
N PRO A 235 2.45 5.79 -16.93
CA PRO A 235 2.09 6.87 -16.03
C PRO A 235 3.16 7.07 -14.94
N GLU A 236 3.46 8.32 -14.63
CA GLU A 236 4.42 8.74 -13.61
C GLU A 236 3.81 9.89 -12.78
N SER A 237 4.27 10.05 -11.54
CA SER A 237 3.95 11.22 -10.71
C SER A 237 2.43 11.48 -10.60
N ILE A 238 1.66 10.40 -10.46
CA ILE A 238 0.19 10.45 -10.44
C ILE A 238 -0.33 11.19 -9.19
N VAL A 239 -1.37 12.01 -9.37
CA VAL A 239 -1.99 12.81 -8.31
C VAL A 239 -3.49 12.91 -8.46
N TRP A 240 -4.19 13.05 -7.35
CA TRP A 240 -5.62 13.38 -7.34
C TRP A 240 -5.85 14.81 -7.81
N CYS A 241 -6.90 15.04 -8.60
CA CYS A 241 -7.43 16.39 -8.77
C CYS A 241 -7.94 16.94 -7.43
N PRO A 242 -7.93 18.28 -7.23
CA PRO A 242 -8.37 18.92 -5.99
C PRO A 242 -9.81 18.56 -5.55
N ASP A 243 -10.67 18.24 -6.49
CA ASP A 243 -12.07 17.84 -6.28
C ASP A 243 -12.26 16.31 -6.13
N ASN A 244 -11.18 15.52 -6.21
CA ASN A 244 -11.16 14.05 -6.25
C ASN A 244 -11.96 13.42 -7.41
N SER A 245 -12.31 14.17 -8.47
CA SER A 245 -13.10 13.62 -9.58
C SER A 245 -12.26 12.83 -10.59
N SER A 246 -10.97 13.16 -10.69
CA SER A 246 -10.05 12.54 -11.64
C SER A 246 -8.62 12.44 -11.10
N ILE A 247 -7.77 11.79 -11.88
CA ILE A 247 -6.33 11.64 -11.62
C ILE A 247 -5.57 12.31 -12.76
N VAL A 248 -4.52 13.05 -12.42
CA VAL A 248 -3.57 13.65 -13.37
C VAL A 248 -2.24 12.94 -13.21
N PHE A 249 -1.53 12.76 -14.31
CA PHE A 249 -0.22 12.10 -14.32
C PHE A 249 0.65 12.67 -15.45
N PHE A 250 1.96 12.45 -15.33
CA PHE A 250 2.88 12.62 -16.45
C PHE A 250 2.96 11.30 -17.21
N GLY A 251 2.72 11.34 -18.51
CA GLY A 251 2.84 10.16 -19.37
C GLY A 251 4.22 10.13 -20.02
N LEU A 252 4.96 9.05 -19.82
CA LEU A 252 6.21 8.79 -20.54
C LEU A 252 5.94 7.83 -21.69
N ASP A 253 6.25 8.23 -22.92
CA ASP A 253 6.18 7.30 -24.05
C ASP A 253 7.07 6.07 -23.78
N ASN A 254 6.65 4.89 -24.16
CA ASN A 254 7.46 3.67 -24.01
C ASN A 254 8.42 3.47 -25.20
N GLU A 255 8.15 4.16 -26.30
CA GLU A 255 8.89 4.09 -27.55
C GLU A 255 9.79 5.32 -27.74
N PRO A 256 10.94 5.19 -28.44
CA PRO A 256 11.50 3.94 -28.98
C PRO A 256 12.09 3.02 -27.89
N PHE A 257 12.21 3.48 -26.64
CA PHE A 257 12.69 2.69 -25.51
C PHE A 257 12.31 3.33 -24.15
N LYS A 258 12.25 2.52 -23.08
CA LYS A 258 11.95 2.93 -21.68
C LYS A 258 13.16 3.40 -20.85
N LEU A 259 14.34 3.49 -21.43
CA LEU A 259 15.55 3.88 -20.68
C LEU A 259 15.70 5.40 -20.55
N GLY A 260 16.48 5.82 -19.55
CA GLY A 260 16.92 7.21 -19.40
C GLY A 260 15.90 8.09 -18.69
N ARG A 261 15.54 7.74 -17.46
CA ARG A 261 14.61 8.55 -16.65
C ARG A 261 15.26 9.22 -15.44
N ILE A 262 16.36 8.65 -14.93
CA ILE A 262 17.08 9.14 -13.75
C ILE A 262 18.37 9.84 -14.16
N PHE A 263 19.20 9.20 -15.00
CA PHE A 263 20.56 9.70 -15.28
C PHE A 263 20.74 10.23 -16.71
N CYS A 264 19.83 9.90 -17.63
CA CYS A 264 19.92 10.32 -19.03
C CYS A 264 18.54 10.70 -19.58
N ASP A 265 18.09 11.92 -19.31
CA ASP A 265 16.76 12.41 -19.73
C ASP A 265 16.64 12.71 -21.23
N ASN A 266 17.58 12.25 -22.06
CA ASN A 266 17.59 12.52 -23.50
C ASN A 266 16.66 11.53 -24.22
N ARG A 267 15.35 11.79 -24.11
CA ARG A 267 14.30 11.05 -24.82
C ARG A 267 13.91 11.81 -26.10
N PRO A 268 13.86 11.15 -27.28
CA PRO A 268 13.57 11.79 -28.57
C PRO A 268 12.20 12.47 -28.67
#